data_AF-A0A7Y0S0E5-F1
#
_entry.id   AF-A0A7Y0S0E5-F1
#
_cell.length_a   1.000
_cell.length_b   1.000
_cell.length_c   1.000
_cell.angle_alpha   90.00
_cell.angle_beta   90.00
_cell.angle_gamma   90.00
#
_symmetry.space_group_name_H-M   'P 1'
#
loop_
_entity.id
_entity.type
_entity.pdbx_description
1 polymer ?
#
loop_
_entity_poly.entity_id
_entity_poly.type
_entity_poly.pdbx_seq_one_letter_code
_entity_poly.pdbx_strand_id
1 'polypeptide(L)'
;YSDNHIQELNLVSRAKSAGFSLQECKEFVQLAHNPNRKSSEVKARTMDKLREVEEKIAHLMEIKTQLEGWVSSCPGDAESRCPIIDELTK
;
A
#
# COMPACT_ATOMS: atom_id res chain seq x y z
N TYR A 1 16.71 18.56 -19.55
CA TYR A 1 15.81 18.78 -18.41
C TYR A 1 16.31 19.98 -17.62
N SER A 2 15.40 20.80 -17.07
CA SER A 2 15.76 21.90 -16.15
C SER A 2 15.68 21.42 -14.70
N ASP A 3 16.24 22.19 -13.76
CA ASP A 3 16.19 21.84 -12.33
C ASP A 3 14.76 21.66 -11.80
N ASN A 4 13.80 22.46 -12.31
CA ASN A 4 12.38 22.29 -11.97
C ASN A 4 11.84 20.92 -12.42
N HIS A 5 12.16 20.49 -13.65
CA HIS A 5 11.74 19.17 -14.12
C HIS A 5 12.35 18.04 -13.28
N ILE A 6 13.58 18.21 -12.78
CA ILE A 6 14.23 17.23 -11.88
C ILE A 6 13.51 17.20 -10.52
N GLN A 7 13.13 18.35 -9.97
CA GLN A 7 12.39 18.43 -8.71
C GLN A 7 11.00 17.78 -8.81
N GLU A 8 10.28 18.01 -9.90
CA GLU A 8 8.99 17.36 -10.16
C GLU A 8 9.12 15.84 -10.24
N LEU A 9 10.10 15.33 -11.00
CA LEU A 9 10.34 13.89 -11.11
C LEU A 9 10.71 13.25 -9.77
N ASN A 10 11.51 13.94 -8.96
CA ASN A 10 11.84 13.49 -7.60
C ASN A 10 10.60 13.46 -6.69
N LEU A 11 9.72 14.45 -6.79
CA LEU A 11 8.46 14.48 -6.05
C LEU A 11 7.57 13.30 -6.45
N VAL A 12 7.40 13.06 -7.75
CA VAL A 12 6.63 11.92 -8.26
C VAL A 12 7.22 10.60 -7.79
N SER A 13 8.54 10.42 -7.91
CA SER A 13 9.23 9.21 -7.46
C SER A 13 8.99 8.93 -5.97
N ARG A 14 9.12 9.96 -5.11
CA ARG A 14 8.88 9.81 -3.66
C ARG A 14 7.40 9.51 -3.35
N ALA A 15 6.47 10.18 -4.01
CA ALA A 15 5.04 9.93 -3.84
C ALA A 15 4.67 8.50 -4.30
N LYS A 16 5.21 8.03 -5.43
CA LYS A 16 5.02 6.64 -5.89
C LYS A 16 5.54 5.63 -4.87
N SER A 17 6.73 5.85 -4.31
CA SER A 17 7.30 4.99 -3.28
C SER A 17 6.49 4.98 -1.98
N ALA A 18 5.79 6.07 -1.67
CA ALA A 18 4.89 6.17 -0.52
C ALA A 18 3.50 5.54 -0.76
N GLY A 19 3.25 4.96 -1.94
CA GLY A 19 1.98 4.29 -2.26
C GLY A 19 0.93 5.16 -2.94
N PHE A 20 1.27 6.39 -3.35
CA PHE A 20 0.36 7.21 -4.14
C PHE A 20 0.23 6.68 -5.58
N SER A 21 -0.96 6.79 -6.14
CA SER A 21 -1.28 6.55 -7.55
C SER A 21 -0.68 7.66 -8.43
N LEU A 22 -0.59 7.40 -9.74
CA LEU A 22 -0.09 8.43 -10.67
C LEU A 22 -0.99 9.67 -10.69
N GLN A 23 -2.30 9.49 -10.48
CA GLN A 23 -3.25 10.58 -10.39
C GLN A 23 -2.99 11.46 -9.16
N GLU A 24 -2.79 10.85 -7.99
CA GLU A 24 -2.43 11.59 -6.77
C GLU A 24 -1.06 12.26 -6.90
N CYS A 25 -0.06 11.61 -7.53
CA CYS A 25 1.24 12.24 -7.79
C CYS A 25 1.10 13.51 -8.64
N LYS A 26 0.24 13.49 -9.66
CA LYS A 26 -0.04 14.68 -10.50
C LYS A 26 -0.63 15.82 -9.65
N GLU A 27 -1.53 15.50 -8.73
CA GLU A 27 -2.11 16.49 -7.80
C GLU A 27 -1.05 17.07 -6.86
N PHE A 28 -0.11 16.26 -6.35
CA PHE A 28 1.01 16.77 -5.55
C PHE A 28 1.93 17.70 -6.36
N VAL A 29 2.19 17.41 -7.64
CA VAL A 29 2.96 18.31 -8.51
C VAL A 29 2.23 19.64 -8.71
N GLN A 30 0.92 19.60 -8.96
CA GLN A 30 0.10 20.81 -9.08
C GLN A 30 0.10 21.64 -7.79
N LEU A 31 -0.01 20.97 -6.65
CA LEU A 31 0.09 21.62 -5.34
C LEU A 31 1.46 22.24 -5.14
N ALA A 32 2.54 21.52 -5.47
CA ALA A 32 3.91 22.03 -5.31
C ALA A 32 4.18 23.31 -6.11
N HIS A 33 3.59 23.44 -7.30
CA HIS A 33 3.69 24.65 -8.12
C HIS A 33 2.75 25.78 -7.72
N ASN A 34 1.78 25.53 -6.82
CA ASN A 34 0.87 26.55 -6.35
C ASN A 34 1.45 27.29 -5.13
N PRO A 35 1.82 28.58 -5.27
CA PRO A 35 2.36 29.37 -4.15
C PRO A 35 1.31 29.63 -3.06
N ASN A 36 0.03 29.58 -3.39
CA ASN A 36 -1.09 29.79 -2.47
C ASN A 36 -1.66 28.48 -1.90
N ARG A 37 -0.98 27.34 -2.11
CA ARG A 37 -1.46 26.05 -1.58
C ARG A 37 -1.60 26.11 -0.06
N LYS A 38 -2.58 25.38 0.47
CA LYS A 38 -2.75 25.22 1.91
C LYS A 38 -2.14 23.89 2.34
N SER A 39 -1.31 23.91 3.38
CA SER A 39 -0.76 22.69 3.98
C SER A 39 -1.86 21.74 4.49
N SER A 40 -3.04 22.27 4.84
CA SER A 40 -4.21 21.49 5.23
C SER A 40 -4.69 20.54 4.11
N GLU A 41 -4.62 20.97 2.84
CA GLU A 41 -5.03 20.15 1.70
C GLU A 41 -4.04 19.00 1.47
N VAL A 42 -2.74 19.31 1.52
CA VAL A 42 -1.67 18.30 1.45
C VAL A 42 -1.82 17.29 2.58
N LYS A 43 -2.07 17.77 3.81
CA LYS A 43 -2.27 16.89 4.98
C LYS A 43 -3.48 15.99 4.81
N ALA A 44 -4.62 16.51 4.33
CA ALA A 44 -5.83 15.73 4.12
C ALA A 44 -5.57 14.55 3.16
N ARG A 45 -4.98 14.81 1.99
CA ARG A 45 -4.64 13.76 1.01
C ARG A 45 -3.69 12.70 1.58
N THR A 46 -2.67 13.12 2.33
CA THR A 46 -1.75 12.19 2.99
C THR A 46 -2.44 11.37 4.06
N MET A 47 -3.37 11.94 4.83
CA MET A 47 -4.15 11.20 5.83
C MET A 47 -5.08 10.17 5.20
N ASP A 48 -5.69 10.48 4.05
CA ASP A 48 -6.52 9.51 3.32
C ASP A 48 -5.69 8.34 2.80
N LYS A 49 -4.49 8.60 2.25
CA LYS A 49 -3.56 7.53 1.87
C LYS A 49 -3.10 6.69 3.05
N LEU A 50 -2.83 7.32 4.19
CA LEU A 50 -2.45 6.62 5.42
C LEU A 50 -3.57 5.65 5.84
N ARG A 51 -4.84 6.11 5.82
CA ARG A 51 -5.99 5.26 6.15
C ARG A 51 -6.09 4.05 5.22
N GLU A 52 -5.93 4.25 3.91
CA GLU A 52 -5.93 3.15 2.92
C GLU A 52 -4.82 2.13 3.21
N VAL A 53 -3.63 2.60 3.59
CA VAL A 53 -2.50 1.73 3.97
C VAL A 53 -2.82 0.96 5.25
N GLU A 54 -3.37 1.61 6.27
CA GLU A 54 -3.77 0.97 7.53
C GLU A 54 -4.84 -0.12 7.30
N GLU A 55 -5.84 0.15 6.48
CA GLU A 55 -6.87 -0.83 6.09
C GLU A 55 -6.24 -2.03 5.37
N LYS A 56 -5.33 -1.78 4.43
CA LYS A 56 -4.62 -2.85 3.71
C LYS A 56 -3.73 -3.68 4.64
N ILE A 57 -3.06 -3.04 5.61
CA ILE A 57 -2.25 -3.75 6.62
C ILE A 57 -3.16 -4.64 7.47
N ALA A 58 -4.28 -4.12 7.97
CA ALA A 58 -5.22 -4.91 8.76
C ALA A 58 -5.69 -6.15 7.99
N HIS A 59 -6.09 -5.98 6.74
CA HIS A 59 -6.50 -7.09 5.89
C HIS A 59 -5.38 -8.12 5.63
N LEU A 60 -4.16 -7.64 5.35
CA LEU A 60 -3.01 -8.52 5.15
C LEU A 60 -2.61 -9.26 6.43
N MET A 61 -2.82 -8.65 7.61
CA MET A 61 -2.60 -9.30 8.90
C MET A 61 -3.61 -10.41 9.14
N GLU A 62 -4.88 -10.21 8.80
CA GLU A 62 -5.92 -11.27 8.88
C GLU A 62 -5.57 -12.45 7.98
N ILE A 63 -5.22 -12.19 6.71
CA ILE A 63 -4.78 -13.22 5.77
C ILE A 63 -3.55 -13.96 6.33
N LYS A 64 -2.57 -13.23 6.84
CA LYS A 64 -1.36 -13.81 7.42
C LYS A 64 -1.72 -14.76 8.57
N THR A 65 -2.59 -14.35 9.50
CA THR A 65 -3.00 -15.19 10.62
C THR A 65 -3.71 -16.47 10.15
N GLN A 66 -4.56 -16.38 9.12
CA GLN A 66 -5.19 -17.56 8.52
C GLN A 66 -4.14 -18.51 7.92
N LEU A 67 -3.20 -17.98 7.14
CA LEU A 67 -2.11 -18.76 6.53
C LEU A 67 -1.22 -19.42 7.59
N GLU A 68 -0.89 -18.70 8.67
CA GLU A 68 -0.12 -19.25 9.81
C GLU A 68 -0.87 -20.41 10.48
N GLY A 69 -2.20 -20.28 10.65
CA GLY A 69 -3.05 -21.36 11.11
C GLY A 69 -2.96 -22.61 10.24
N TRP A 70 -3.11 -22.44 8.92
CA TRP A 70 -3.01 -23.54 7.96
C TRP A 70 -1.65 -24.22 7.98
N VAL A 71 -0.57 -23.44 7.94
CA VAL A 71 0.80 -23.95 7.99
C VAL A 71 1.05 -24.72 9.30
N SER A 72 0.57 -24.22 10.44
CA SER A 72 0.73 -24.90 11.73
C SER A 72 -0.05 -26.21 11.84
N SER A 73 -1.18 -26.31 11.14
CA SER A 73 -2.03 -27.49 11.14
C SER A 73 -1.56 -28.60 10.20
N CYS A 74 -0.72 -28.27 9.22
CA CYS A 74 -0.27 -29.20 8.20
C CYS A 74 1.03 -29.89 8.63
N PRO A 75 1.06 -31.24 8.69
CA PRO A 75 2.28 -31.97 9.06
C PRO A 75 3.39 -31.85 8.01
N GLY A 76 3.04 -31.61 6.74
CA GLY A 76 4.00 -31.43 5.65
C GLY A 76 4.80 -32.70 5.30
N ASP A 77 4.21 -33.87 5.52
CA ASP A 77 4.82 -35.17 5.22
C ASP A 77 4.40 -35.72 3.83
N ALA A 78 4.78 -36.96 3.54
CA ALA A 78 4.48 -37.61 2.27
C ALA A 78 3.07 -38.23 2.21
N GLU A 79 2.23 -38.02 3.24
CA GLU A 79 0.87 -38.54 3.25
C GLU A 79 -0.09 -37.68 2.41
N SER A 80 -1.18 -38.29 1.94
CA SER A 80 -2.21 -37.59 1.15
C SER A 80 -3.14 -36.71 1.98
N ARG A 81 -3.08 -36.82 3.31
CA ARG A 81 -3.96 -36.08 4.22
C ARG A 81 -3.40 -34.68 4.45
N CYS A 82 -4.05 -33.68 3.86
CA CYS A 82 -3.64 -32.29 3.95
C CYS A 82 -4.73 -31.41 4.57
N PRO A 83 -4.59 -31.04 5.86
CA PRO A 83 -5.56 -30.16 6.53
C PRO A 83 -5.77 -28.80 5.85
N ILE A 84 -4.77 -28.31 5.11
CA ILE A 84 -4.90 -27.06 4.32
C ILE A 84 -5.92 -27.24 3.20
N ILE A 85 -5.84 -28.36 2.46
CA ILE A 85 -6.79 -28.65 1.38
C ILE A 85 -8.18 -28.91 1.96
N ASP A 86 -8.26 -29.64 3.07
CA ASP A 86 -9.53 -29.88 3.76
C ASP A 86 -10.23 -28.57 4.17
N GLU A 87 -9.48 -27.58 4.64
CA GLU A 87 -10.03 -26.27 5.04
C GLU A 87 -10.37 -25.38 3.84
N LEU A 88 -9.60 -25.46 2.74
CA LEU A 88 -9.88 -24.74 1.49
C LEU A 88 -11.08 -25.29 0.70
N THR A 89 -11.48 -26.53 0.98
CA THR A 89 -12.56 -27.23 0.27
C THR A 89 -13.87 -27.31 1.07
N LYS A 90 -13.88 -26.77 2.29
CA LYS A 90 -15.11 -26.47 3.04
C LYS A 90 -15.84 -25.26 2.47
#